data_AF-A0A6G1DAF6-F1
#
_entry.id   AF-A0A6G1DAF6-F1
#
_cell.length_a   1.000
_cell.length_b   1.000
_cell.length_c   1.000
_cell.angle_alpha   90.00
_cell.angle_beta   90.00
_cell.angle_gamma   90.00
#
_symmetry.space_group_name_H-M   'P 1'
#
loop_
_entity.id
_entity.type
_entity.pdbx_description
1 polymer ?
#
loop_
_entity_poly.entity_id
_entity_poly.type
_entity_poly.pdbx_seq_one_letter_code
_entity_poly.pdbx_strand_id
1 'polypeptide(L)'
;MWMLFPKEEEYIEWFQKAGFQDVKLKRIGPKWYRGVRRHGLIMGCSVTSVKRASGDSPLQLSPKAEDVEKPVNPFTFVVRFVIGTICASYYVLVPIYMWIKDQIVPKDQPI
;
A
#
# COMPACT_ATOMS: atom_id res chain seq x y z
N MET A 1 -10.77 -3.19 8.61
CA MET A 1 -9.76 -2.11 8.73
C MET A 1 -9.46 -1.63 7.32
N TRP A 2 -9.66 -0.35 7.01
CA TRP A 2 -9.31 0.23 5.71
C TRP A 2 -7.79 0.41 5.67
N MET A 3 -7.10 -0.28 4.76
CA MET A 3 -5.68 -0.08 4.51
C MET A 3 -5.53 0.76 3.24
N LEU A 4 -4.76 1.85 3.32
CA LEU A 4 -4.47 2.71 2.17
C LEU A 4 -3.83 1.93 1.00
N PHE A 5 -3.11 0.86 1.33
CA PHE A 5 -2.50 -0.03 0.36
C PHE A 5 -2.92 -1.47 0.65
N PRO A 6 -3.10 -2.30 -0.39
CA PRO A 6 -3.31 -3.74 -0.26
C PRO A 6 -2.22 -4.42 0.58
N LYS A 7 -2.55 -5.59 1.11
CA LYS A 7 -1.59 -6.47 1.77
C LYS A 7 -0.67 -7.15 0.75
N GLU A 8 0.45 -7.66 1.23
CA GLU A 8 1.42 -8.38 0.40
C GLU A 8 0.76 -9.60 -0.27
N GLU A 9 -0.13 -10.28 0.44
CA GLU A 9 -0.88 -11.43 -0.05
C GLU A 9 -1.85 -11.06 -1.17
N GLU A 10 -2.53 -9.90 -1.05
CA GLU A 10 -3.46 -9.41 -2.07
C GLU A 10 -2.75 -9.09 -3.37
N TYR A 11 -1.55 -8.49 -3.30
CA TYR A 11 -0.72 -8.28 -4.49
C TYR A 11 -0.34 -9.60 -5.15
N ILE A 12 0.12 -10.59 -4.39
CA ILE A 12 0.49 -11.90 -4.95
C ILE A 12 -0.72 -12.54 -5.63
N GLU A 13 -1.88 -12.52 -4.96
CA GLU A 13 -3.13 -13.09 -5.46
C GLU A 13 -3.56 -12.44 -6.77
N TRP A 14 -3.51 -11.10 -6.87
CA TRP A 14 -3.88 -10.39 -8.10
C TRP A 14 -2.97 -10.75 -9.28
N PHE A 15 -1.66 -10.81 -9.06
CA PHE A 15 -0.71 -11.19 -10.11
C PHE A 15 -0.93 -12.64 -10.57
N GLN A 16 -1.13 -13.57 -9.63
CA GLN A 16 -1.42 -14.97 -9.96
C GLN A 16 -2.73 -15.11 -10.75
N LYS A 17 -3.81 -14.45 -10.29
CA LYS A 17 -5.11 -14.47 -10.99
C LYS A 17 -5.06 -13.79 -12.36
N ALA A 18 -4.16 -12.84 -12.55
CA ALA A 18 -3.90 -12.21 -13.86
C ALA A 18 -3.01 -13.06 -14.79
N GLY A 19 -2.69 -14.31 -14.39
CA GLY A 19 -1.96 -15.27 -15.22
C GLY A 19 -0.45 -15.10 -15.19
N PHE A 20 0.09 -14.30 -14.26
CA PHE A 20 1.53 -14.22 -14.05
C PHE A 20 2.03 -15.43 -13.28
N GLN A 21 3.21 -15.91 -13.66
CA GLN A 21 3.91 -17.02 -13.04
C GLN A 21 5.16 -16.53 -12.32
N ASP A 22 5.73 -17.37 -11.45
CA ASP A 22 6.96 -17.08 -10.71
C ASP A 22 6.88 -15.76 -9.91
N VAL A 23 5.71 -15.48 -9.33
CA VAL A 23 5.43 -14.25 -8.58
C VAL A 23 6.30 -14.21 -7.31
N LYS A 24 7.16 -13.20 -7.21
CA LYS A 24 8.06 -12.95 -6.08
C LYS A 24 7.80 -11.56 -5.51
N LEU A 25 7.69 -11.49 -4.19
CA LEU A 25 7.54 -10.23 -3.46
C LEU A 25 8.87 -9.86 -2.79
N LYS A 26 9.34 -8.65 -3.05
CA LYS A 26 10.54 -8.06 -2.44
C LYS A 26 10.14 -6.85 -1.63
N ARG A 27 10.40 -6.88 -0.32
CA ARG A 27 10.22 -5.71 0.55
C ARG A 27 11.30 -4.67 0.26
N ILE A 28 10.88 -3.42 0.14
CA ILE A 28 11.74 -2.26 -0.08
C ILE A 28 11.56 -1.33 1.12
N GLY A 29 12.64 -1.10 1.84
CA GLY A 29 12.62 -0.21 2.98
C GLY A 29 14.01 0.18 3.45
N PRO A 30 14.14 1.30 4.18
CA PRO A 30 15.36 1.61 4.92
C PRO A 30 15.77 0.47 5.86
N LYS A 31 17.09 0.32 6.01
CA LYS A 31 17.71 -0.72 6.85
C LYS A 31 17.28 -0.67 8.32
N TRP A 32 16.85 0.49 8.81
CA TRP A 32 16.43 0.67 10.20
C TRP A 32 15.04 0.08 10.50
N TYR A 33 14.26 -0.26 9.48
CA TYR A 33 12.91 -0.73 9.69
C TYR A 33 12.86 -2.20 10.14
N ARG A 34 12.34 -2.44 11.35
CA ARG A 34 12.34 -3.76 12.02
C ARG A 34 11.07 -4.60 11.79
N GLY A 35 10.25 -4.24 10.79
CA GLY A 35 9.25 -5.16 10.23
C GLY A 35 7.86 -5.19 10.88
N VAL A 36 7.51 -4.25 11.77
CA VAL A 36 6.20 -4.25 12.45
C VAL A 36 5.20 -3.37 11.69
N ARG A 37 4.12 -3.93 11.13
CA ARG A 37 3.08 -3.14 10.43
C ARG A 37 2.00 -2.55 11.35
N ARG A 38 2.06 -2.83 12.65
CA ARG A 38 1.00 -2.45 13.64
C ARG A 38 0.78 -0.95 13.75
N HIS A 39 1.81 -0.15 13.51
CA HIS A 39 1.77 1.31 13.58
C HIS A 39 1.38 1.97 12.26
N GLY A 40 0.95 1.20 11.24
CA GLY A 40 0.43 1.74 9.99
C GLY A 40 1.46 2.32 9.03
N LEU A 41 2.77 2.23 9.33
CA LEU A 41 3.81 2.58 8.37
C LEU A 41 3.93 1.44 7.36
N ILE A 42 3.89 1.79 6.09
CA ILE A 42 3.92 0.84 5.00
C ILE A 42 5.28 0.95 4.34
N MET A 43 6.03 -0.15 4.38
CA MET A 43 7.23 -0.27 3.58
C MET A 43 6.81 -0.67 2.18
N GLY A 44 7.46 -0.06 1.19
CA GLY A 44 7.22 -0.42 -0.20
C GLY A 44 7.44 -1.92 -0.41
N CYS A 45 6.70 -2.51 -1.33
CA CYS A 45 7.02 -3.82 -1.86
C CYS A 45 7.08 -3.74 -3.38
N SER A 46 7.92 -4.56 -3.97
CA SER A 46 7.99 -4.77 -5.40
C SER A 46 7.57 -6.20 -5.68
N VAL A 47 6.59 -6.36 -6.57
CA VAL A 47 6.18 -7.65 -7.08
C VAL A 47 6.80 -7.84 -8.44
N THR A 48 7.57 -8.92 -8.59
CA THR A 48 8.19 -9.33 -9.84
C THR A 48 7.57 -10.64 -10.28
N SER A 49 7.33 -10.80 -11.57
CA SER A 49 6.70 -11.98 -12.13
C SER A 49 6.91 -12.07 -13.64
N VAL A 50 6.59 -13.20 -14.23
CA VAL A 50 6.74 -13.44 -15.67
C VAL A 50 5.39 -13.80 -16.28
N LYS A 51 4.99 -13.09 -17.33
CA LYS A 51 3.82 -13.44 -18.15
C LYS A 51 4.32 -14.17 -19.40
N ARG A 52 4.23 -15.51 -19.39
CA ARG A 52 4.77 -16.36 -20.47
C ARG A 52 3.91 -16.39 -21.72
N ALA A 53 2.60 -16.20 -21.58
CA ALA A 53 1.65 -16.17 -22.69
C ALA A 53 1.23 -14.74 -22.99
N SER A 54 1.25 -14.37 -24.28
CA SER A 54 0.66 -13.12 -24.77
C SER A 54 -0.86 -13.23 -24.81
N GLY A 55 -1.55 -12.11 -24.64
CA GLY A 55 -3.01 -12.02 -24.69
C GLY A 55 -3.62 -11.41 -23.43
N ASP A 56 -4.94 -11.39 -23.40
CA ASP A 56 -5.71 -10.75 -22.34
C ASP A 56 -5.49 -11.42 -20.98
N SER A 57 -5.76 -10.66 -19.92
CA SER A 57 -5.70 -11.18 -18.56
C SER A 57 -6.88 -12.13 -18.31
N PRO A 58 -6.66 -13.32 -17.72
CA PRO A 58 -7.75 -14.19 -17.28
C PRO A 58 -8.50 -13.61 -16.07
N LEU A 59 -7.93 -12.60 -15.38
CA LEU A 59 -8.59 -11.92 -14.27
C LEU A 59 -9.76 -11.09 -14.78
N GLN A 60 -10.97 -11.52 -14.44
CA GLN A 60 -12.19 -10.74 -14.65
C GLN A 60 -12.36 -9.75 -13.49
N LEU A 61 -12.35 -8.46 -13.82
CA LEU A 61 -12.59 -7.39 -12.85
C LEU A 61 -14.09 -7.11 -12.77
N SER A 62 -14.59 -6.86 -11.56
CA SER A 62 -15.93 -6.33 -11.36
C SER A 62 -16.06 -4.95 -12.06
N PRO A 63 -17.29 -4.54 -12.40
CA PRO A 63 -17.53 -3.19 -12.91
C PRO A 63 -16.89 -2.14 -12.00
N LYS A 64 -16.28 -1.13 -12.63
CA LYS A 64 -15.66 -0.02 -11.91
C LYS A 64 -16.70 0.61 -10.99
N ALA A 65 -16.46 0.53 -9.68
CA ALA A 65 -17.39 1.04 -8.68
C ALA A 65 -17.51 2.58 -8.69
N GLU A 66 -16.46 3.27 -9.13
CA GLU A 66 -16.43 4.73 -9.19
C GLU A 66 -16.84 5.25 -10.56
N ASP A 67 -17.97 5.95 -10.58
CA ASP A 67 -18.48 6.67 -11.74
C ASP A 67 -17.82 8.05 -11.81
N VAL A 68 -16.95 8.24 -12.80
CA VAL A 68 -16.18 9.48 -13.01
C VAL A 68 -16.93 10.54 -13.81
N GLU A 69 -18.07 10.20 -14.39
CA GLU A 69 -18.86 11.13 -15.20
C GLU A 69 -19.78 12.01 -14.34
N LYS A 70 -20.07 11.56 -13.11
CA LYS A 70 -20.93 12.32 -12.19
C LYS A 70 -20.19 13.51 -11.57
N PRO A 71 -20.86 14.67 -11.47
CA PRO A 71 -20.30 15.81 -10.76
C PRO A 71 -20.13 15.48 -9.28
N VAL A 72 -18.98 15.85 -8.73
CA VAL A 72 -18.71 15.71 -7.29
C VAL A 72 -19.47 16.76 -6.50
N ASN A 73 -20.11 16.31 -5.41
CA ASN A 73 -20.77 17.23 -4.47
C ASN A 73 -19.71 18.11 -3.76
N PRO A 74 -19.82 19.45 -3.80
CA PRO A 74 -18.83 20.35 -3.21
C PRO A 74 -18.59 20.14 -1.71
N PHE A 75 -19.64 19.81 -0.95
CA PHE A 75 -19.51 19.53 0.49
C PHE A 75 -18.74 18.23 0.73
N THR A 76 -19.10 17.16 0.00
CA THR A 76 -18.37 15.88 0.06
C THR A 76 -16.91 16.06 -0.37
N PHE A 77 -16.64 16.90 -1.36
CA PHE A 77 -15.29 17.24 -1.78
C PHE A 77 -14.49 17.88 -0.64
N VAL A 78 -15.02 18.92 0.01
CA VAL A 78 -14.33 19.61 1.12
C VAL A 78 -14.06 18.64 2.27
N VAL A 79 -15.02 17.80 2.63
CA VAL A 79 -14.84 16.77 3.67
C VAL A 79 -13.72 15.79 3.30
N ARG A 80 -13.75 15.25 2.07
CA ARG A 80 -12.69 14.35 1.56
C ARG A 80 -11.33 15.03 1.53
N PHE A 81 -11.28 16.31 1.18
CA PHE A 81 -10.05 17.09 1.12
C PHE A 81 -9.43 17.29 2.52
N VAL A 82 -10.25 17.66 3.51
CA VAL A 82 -9.79 17.83 4.91
C VAL A 82 -9.30 16.50 5.47
N ILE A 83 -10.06 15.41 5.31
CA ILE A 83 -9.67 14.08 5.76
C ILE A 83 -8.38 13.63 5.06
N GLY A 84 -8.30 13.81 3.73
CA GLY A 84 -7.13 13.48 2.93
C GLY A 84 -5.88 14.23 3.40
N THR A 85 -6.03 15.51 3.75
CA THR A 85 -4.94 16.34 4.29
C THR A 85 -4.47 15.81 5.65
N ILE A 86 -5.40 15.49 6.56
CA ILE A 86 -5.06 14.91 7.88
C ILE A 86 -4.33 13.57 7.70
N CYS A 87 -4.83 12.70 6.83
CA CYS A 87 -4.19 11.42 6.51
C CYS A 87 -2.80 11.59 5.92
N ALA A 88 -2.61 12.56 5.02
CA ALA A 88 -1.31 12.88 4.43
C ALA A 88 -0.33 13.39 5.48
N SER A 89 -0.74 14.33 6.33
CA SER A 89 0.09 14.81 7.44
C SER A 89 0.48 13.67 8.38
N TYR A 90 -0.46 12.80 8.75
CA TYR A 90 -0.17 11.61 9.56
C TYR A 90 0.87 10.71 8.88
N TYR A 91 0.71 10.45 7.57
CA TYR A 91 1.62 9.60 6.81
C TYR A 91 3.04 10.18 6.69
N VAL A 92 3.20 11.51 6.75
CA VAL A 92 4.51 12.18 6.82
C VAL A 92 5.12 12.10 8.22
N LEU A 93 4.32 12.25 9.27
CA LEU A 93 4.81 12.27 10.65
C LEU A 93 5.24 10.89 11.17
N VAL A 94 4.51 9.83 10.81
CA VAL A 94 4.82 8.46 11.24
C VAL A 94 6.25 8.00 10.89
N PRO A 95 6.75 8.11 9.64
CA PRO A 95 8.12 7.69 9.33
C PRO A 95 9.18 8.53 10.04
N ILE A 96 8.94 9.83 10.23
CA ILE A 96 9.85 10.72 10.99
C ILE A 96 9.92 10.24 12.44
N TYR A 97 8.77 10.01 13.07
CA TYR A 97 8.68 9.49 14.43
C TYR A 97 9.38 8.13 14.56
N MET A 98 9.14 7.20 13.63
CA MET A 98 9.76 5.87 13.64
C MET A 98 11.27 5.94 13.43
N TRP A 99 11.75 6.84 12.58
CA TRP A 99 13.17 7.07 12.38
C TRP A 99 13.84 7.62 13.65
N ILE A 100 13.24 8.63 14.30
CA ILE A 100 13.71 9.14 15.59
C ILE A 100 13.72 8.03 16.65
N LYS A 101 12.65 7.22 16.69
CA LYS A 101 12.55 6.10 17.63
C LYS A 101 13.67 5.07 17.39
N ASP A 102 14.04 4.77 16.15
CA ASP A 102 15.19 3.90 15.85
C ASP A 102 16.52 4.47 16.36
N GLN A 103 16.71 5.79 16.35
CA GLN A 103 17.93 6.41 16.89
C GLN A 103 18.04 6.28 18.42
N ILE A 104 16.91 6.12 19.12
CA ILE A 104 16.86 6.11 20.59
C ILE A 104 16.75 4.68 21.14
N VAL A 105 15.98 3.81 20.47
CA VAL A 105 15.69 2.45 20.95
C VAL A 105 16.83 1.49 20.58
N PRO A 106 17.43 0.77 21.57
CA PRO A 106 18.48 -0.22 21.32
C PRO A 106 18.08 -1.23 20.24
N LYS A 107 19.05 -1.68 19.44
CA LYS A 107 18.81 -2.54 18.27
C LYS A 107 18.17 -3.89 18.59
N ASP A 108 18.30 -4.34 19.82
CA ASP A 108 17.78 -5.64 20.28
C ASP A 108 16.30 -5.61 20.67
N GLN A 109 15.65 -4.44 20.61
CA GLN A 109 14.24 -4.27 20.99
C GLN A 109 13.35 -3.96 19.78
N PRO A 110 12.07 -4.39 19.77
CA PRO A 110 11.14 -4.03 18.71
C PRO A 110 10.77 -2.54 18.74
N ILE A 111 10.60 -1.95 17.55
CA ILE A 111 10.10 -0.59 17.32
C ILE A 111 8.59 -0.64 17.06
#